data_AF-A0A8T4XMN7-F1
#
_entry.id   AF-A0A8T4XMN7-F1
#
_cell.length_a   1.000
_cell.length_b   1.000
_cell.length_c   1.000
_cell.angle_alpha   90.00
_cell.angle_beta   90.00
_cell.angle_gamma   90.00
#
_symmetry.space_group_name_H-M   'P 1'
#
loop_
_entity.id
_entity.type
_entity.pdbx_description
1 polymer ?
#
loop_
_entity_poly.entity_id
_entity_poly.type
_entity_poly.pdbx_seq_one_letter_code
_entity_poly.pdbx_strand_id
1 'polypeptide(L)'
;MLNRLPRNGDKVFGHYGSLNSLRRCFERYRRRAADKFGNPRLLKISFHTLRHWKATMEYAKTKDILHVMKTLGHRRIENTLIYTHLVKFESDEYVCKVAREPEEIAKLIEAGFEYVCEHNGLKFFRKRKWMEGKDVAGRNNGAAGRT
;
A
#
# COMPACT_ATOMS: atom_id res chain seq x y z
N MET A 1 -4.74 -21.81 11.73
CA MET A 1 -3.85 -22.02 12.89
C MET A 1 -4.42 -21.50 14.21
N LEU A 2 -5.13 -20.36 14.27
CA LEU A 2 -5.75 -19.90 15.53
C LEU A 2 -6.85 -20.83 16.08
N ASN A 3 -7.69 -21.39 15.22
CA ASN A 3 -8.75 -22.31 15.63
C ASN A 3 -8.25 -23.65 16.20
N ARG A 4 -6.94 -23.92 16.12
CA ARG A 4 -6.30 -25.12 16.68
C ARG A 4 -5.72 -24.89 18.07
N LEU A 5 -5.78 -23.66 18.61
CA LEU A 5 -5.30 -23.36 19.95
C LEU A 5 -6.28 -23.91 21.01
N PRO A 6 -5.77 -24.48 22.12
CA PRO A 6 -6.63 -24.95 23.21
C PRO A 6 -7.38 -23.78 23.85
N ARG A 7 -8.70 -23.90 23.99
CA ARG A 7 -9.58 -22.89 24.57
C ARG A 7 -9.76 -23.13 26.07
N ASN A 8 -8.70 -22.91 26.83
CA ASN A 8 -8.67 -23.18 28.27
C ASN A 8 -9.22 -22.03 29.13
N GLY A 9 -9.77 -20.98 28.52
CA GLY A 9 -10.38 -19.83 29.20
C GLY A 9 -10.83 -18.74 28.22
N ASP A 10 -11.34 -17.63 28.74
CA ASP A 10 -11.95 -16.54 27.94
C ASP A 10 -10.95 -15.85 27.01
N LYS A 11 -9.66 -15.90 27.33
CA LYS A 11 -8.60 -15.24 26.57
C LYS A 11 -8.00 -16.20 25.55
N VAL A 12 -7.97 -15.78 24.28
CA VAL A 12 -7.34 -16.51 23.16
C VAL A 12 -5.85 -16.85 23.42
N PHE A 13 -5.13 -15.97 24.13
CA PHE A 13 -3.72 -16.13 24.45
C PHE A 13 -3.49 -16.31 25.97
N GLY A 14 -4.45 -16.93 26.66
CA GLY A 14 -4.42 -17.12 28.12
C GLY A 14 -3.30 -18.05 28.62
N HIS A 15 -2.67 -18.84 27.75
CA HIS A 15 -1.56 -19.72 28.11
C HIS A 15 -0.24 -18.98 28.37
N TYR A 16 -0.13 -17.71 28.00
CA TYR A 16 1.03 -16.89 28.35
C TYR A 16 0.84 -16.25 29.72
N GLY A 17 1.73 -16.57 30.67
CA GLY A 17 1.73 -15.97 32.01
C GLY A 17 1.98 -14.45 32.04
N SER A 18 2.48 -13.86 30.95
CA SER A 18 2.63 -12.40 30.82
C SER A 18 2.61 -11.94 29.35
N LEU A 19 2.23 -10.68 29.12
CA LEU A 19 2.34 -10.03 27.80
C LEU A 19 3.79 -9.93 27.32
N ASN A 20 4.75 -9.84 28.26
CA ASN A 20 6.17 -9.86 27.94
C ASN A 20 6.60 -11.20 27.33
N SER A 21 6.05 -12.32 27.81
CA SER A 21 6.29 -13.64 27.25
C SER A 21 5.80 -13.72 25.81
N LEU A 22 4.59 -13.22 25.52
CA LEU A 22 4.05 -13.14 24.16
C LEU A 22 4.94 -12.29 23.24
N ARG A 23 5.40 -11.12 23.73
CA ARG A 23 6.29 -10.24 22.99
C ARG A 23 7.61 -10.92 22.64
N ARG A 24 8.23 -11.62 23.60
CA ARG A 24 9.47 -12.37 23.38
C ARG A 24 9.30 -13.50 22.37
N CYS A 25 8.15 -14.19 22.38
CA CYS A 25 7.84 -15.19 21.37
C CYS A 25 7.78 -14.55 19.98
N PHE A 26 7.06 -13.44 19.82
CA PHE A 26 7.01 -12.70 18.55
C PHE A 26 8.42 -12.27 18.08
N GLU A 27 9.23 -11.68 18.97
CA GLU A 27 10.60 -11.27 18.66
C GLU A 27 11.46 -12.45 18.19
N ARG A 28 11.31 -13.64 18.80
CA ARG A 28 12.03 -14.86 18.41
C ARG A 28 11.63 -15.34 17.03
N TYR A 29 10.33 -15.39 16.72
CA TYR A 29 9.85 -15.79 15.40
C TYR A 29 10.27 -14.78 14.32
N ARG A 30 10.23 -13.49 14.64
CA ARG A 30 10.70 -12.43 13.74
C ARG A 30 12.19 -12.57 13.40
N ARG A 31 13.05 -12.87 14.38
CA ARG A 31 14.47 -13.15 14.13
C ARG A 31 14.65 -14.37 13.23
N ARG A 32 14.01 -15.49 13.55
CA ARG A 32 14.04 -16.70 12.70
C ARG A 32 13.59 -16.43 11.27
N ALA A 33 12.58 -15.60 11.08
CA ALA A 33 12.14 -15.20 9.74
C ALA A 33 13.19 -14.33 9.03
N ALA A 34 13.80 -13.35 9.73
CA ALA A 34 14.89 -12.54 9.18
C ALA A 34 16.06 -13.41 8.70
N ASP A 35 16.46 -14.38 9.52
CA ASP A 35 17.56 -15.30 9.20
C ASP A 35 17.17 -16.22 8.02
N LYS A 36 15.96 -16.80 8.06
CA LYS A 36 15.46 -17.70 7.01
C LYS A 36 15.39 -17.04 5.63
N PHE A 37 15.02 -15.76 5.57
CA PHE A 37 14.88 -15.01 4.32
C PHE A 37 16.09 -14.14 3.98
N GLY A 38 17.14 -14.14 4.82
CA GLY A 38 18.31 -13.28 4.64
C GLY A 38 17.99 -11.78 4.63
N ASN A 39 16.89 -11.35 5.27
CA ASN A 39 16.40 -9.97 5.19
C ASN A 39 16.41 -9.29 6.58
N PRO A 40 17.42 -8.45 6.88
CA PRO A 40 17.54 -7.80 8.18
C PRO A 40 16.45 -6.74 8.42
N ARG A 41 15.74 -6.28 7.37
CA ARG A 41 14.64 -5.30 7.53
C ARG A 41 13.50 -5.86 8.36
N LEU A 42 13.31 -7.19 8.38
CA LEU A 42 12.27 -7.84 9.19
C LEU A 42 12.47 -7.60 10.69
N LEU A 43 13.70 -7.33 11.15
CA LEU A 43 13.98 -7.01 12.56
C LEU A 43 13.37 -5.67 12.99
N LYS A 44 13.05 -4.77 12.05
CA LYS A 44 12.41 -3.48 12.32
C LYS A 44 10.91 -3.61 12.60
N ILE A 45 10.28 -4.75 12.28
CA ILE A 45 8.83 -4.95 12.42
C ILE A 45 8.45 -5.14 13.89
N SER A 46 7.72 -4.21 14.49
CA SER A 46 7.19 -4.29 15.86
C SER A 46 5.66 -4.33 15.88
N PHE A 47 5.05 -4.52 17.05
CA PHE A 47 3.59 -4.39 17.18
C PHE A 47 3.08 -2.99 16.81
N HIS A 48 3.89 -1.95 17.05
CA HIS A 48 3.55 -0.60 16.61
C HIS A 48 3.53 -0.51 15.09
N THR A 49 4.54 -1.03 14.40
CA THR A 49 4.56 -0.99 12.93
C THR A 49 3.41 -1.79 12.32
N LEU A 50 3.03 -2.93 12.92
CA LEU A 50 1.86 -3.69 12.48
C LEU A 50 0.55 -2.92 12.68
N ARG A 51 0.39 -2.23 13.82
CA ARG A 51 -0.74 -1.33 14.06
C ARG A 51 -0.79 -0.21 13.01
N HIS A 52 0.34 0.46 12.78
CA HIS A 52 0.44 1.54 11.79
C HIS A 52 0.08 1.03 10.39
N TRP A 53 0.61 -0.14 9.99
CA TRP A 53 0.29 -0.76 8.70
C TRP A 53 -1.21 -1.06 8.56
N LYS A 54 -1.84 -1.63 9.58
CA LYS A 54 -3.28 -1.89 9.54
C LYS A 54 -4.08 -0.59 9.41
N ALA A 55 -3.69 0.46 10.13
CA ALA A 55 -4.33 1.76 10.06
C ALA A 55 -4.23 2.41 8.67
N THR A 56 -3.03 2.43 8.08
CA THR A 56 -2.82 2.99 6.74
C THR A 56 -3.57 2.21 5.67
N MET A 57 -3.58 0.87 5.75
CA MET A 57 -4.30 0.04 4.78
C MET A 57 -5.81 0.17 4.92
N GLU A 58 -6.34 0.26 6.15
CA GLU A 58 -7.77 0.47 6.39
C GLU A 58 -8.20 1.84 5.86
N TYR A 59 -7.42 2.89 6.13
CA TYR A 59 -7.68 4.22 5.60
C TYR A 59 -7.63 4.26 4.07
N ALA A 60 -6.65 3.58 3.46
CA ALA A 60 -6.56 3.48 1.99
C ALA A 60 -7.78 2.78 1.38
N LYS A 61 -8.33 1.77 2.07
CA LYS A 61 -9.49 1.00 1.62
C LYS A 61 -10.81 1.77 1.78
N THR A 62 -11.06 2.33 2.96
CA THR A 62 -12.37 2.94 3.28
C THR A 62 -12.41 4.44 3.00
N LYS A 63 -11.25 5.11 3.00
CA LYS A 63 -11.10 6.58 2.97
C LYS A 63 -11.81 7.30 4.11
N ASP A 64 -12.25 6.57 5.13
CA ASP A 64 -12.97 7.10 6.30
C ASP A 64 -12.05 7.06 7.52
N ILE A 65 -11.66 8.25 7.99
CA ILE A 65 -10.77 8.40 9.15
C ILE A 65 -11.46 8.08 10.48
N LEU A 66 -12.79 8.27 10.59
CA LEU A 66 -13.56 7.97 11.79
C LEU A 66 -13.69 6.46 11.97
N HIS A 67 -13.90 5.73 10.88
CA HIS A 67 -13.87 4.26 10.89
C HIS A 67 -12.51 3.72 11.37
N VAL A 68 -11.41 4.31 10.90
CA VAL A 68 -10.04 3.94 11.34
C VAL A 68 -9.83 4.28 12.81
N MET A 69 -10.29 5.45 13.27
CA MET A 69 -10.22 5.84 14.68
C MET A 69 -10.95 4.82 15.58
N LYS A 70 -12.16 4.41 15.19
CA LYS A 70 -12.94 3.38 15.90
C LYS A 70 -12.25 2.03 15.89
N THR A 71 -11.69 1.62 14.75
CA THR A 71 -10.96 0.35 14.58
C THR A 71 -9.70 0.28 15.45
N LEU A 72 -8.97 1.39 15.59
CA LEU A 72 -7.77 1.46 16.42
C LEU A 72 -8.06 1.70 17.90
N GLY A 73 -9.27 2.16 18.24
CA GLY A 73 -9.63 2.54 19.60
C GLY A 73 -8.93 3.82 20.08
N HIS A 74 -8.63 4.75 19.17
CA HIS A 74 -8.05 6.03 19.55
C HIS A 74 -9.10 6.93 20.21
N ARG A 75 -8.78 7.48 21.38
CA ARG A 75 -9.66 8.46 22.07
C ARG A 75 -9.64 9.83 21.39
N ARG A 76 -8.51 10.18 20.78
CA ARG A 76 -8.22 11.49 20.18
C ARG A 76 -8.01 11.33 18.69
N ILE A 77 -8.70 12.15 17.90
CA ILE A 77 -8.62 12.08 16.43
C ILE A 77 -7.25 12.52 15.91
N GLU A 78 -6.52 13.40 16.63
CA GLU A 78 -5.21 13.90 16.18
C GLU A 78 -4.20 12.76 16.00
N ASN A 79 -4.27 11.72 16.85
CA ASN A 79 -3.43 10.53 16.75
C ASN A 79 -3.71 9.70 15.47
N THR A 80 -4.92 9.80 14.93
CA THR A 80 -5.35 9.09 13.74
C THR A 80 -5.05 9.89 12.49
N LEU A 81 -5.08 11.23 12.56
CA LEU A 81 -4.77 12.11 11.42
C LEU A 81 -3.36 11.88 10.86
N ILE A 82 -2.42 11.37 11.66
CA ILE A 82 -1.08 10.99 11.19
C ILE A 82 -1.14 10.04 9.96
N TYR A 83 -2.19 9.21 9.85
CA TYR A 83 -2.34 8.26 8.75
C TYR A 83 -2.81 8.88 7.43
N THR A 84 -3.41 10.08 7.45
CA THR A 84 -3.90 10.72 6.23
C THR A 84 -2.75 11.16 5.33
N HIS A 85 -1.66 11.65 5.93
CA HIS A 85 -0.47 12.07 5.21
C HIS A 85 0.37 10.91 4.66
N LEU A 86 0.22 9.71 5.23
CA LEU A 86 0.95 8.50 4.82
C LEU A 86 0.34 7.83 3.59
N VAL A 87 -0.97 7.98 3.40
CA VAL A 87 -1.67 7.46 2.23
C VAL A 87 -1.78 8.59 1.21
N LYS A 88 -0.80 8.65 0.30
CA LYS A 88 -0.97 9.43 -0.93
C LYS A 88 -2.01 8.70 -1.77
N PHE A 89 -3.22 9.24 -1.79
CA PHE A 89 -4.13 9.00 -2.90
C PHE A 89 -3.51 9.71 -4.10
N GLU A 90 -2.54 9.08 -4.76
CA GLU A 90 -2.33 9.38 -6.16
C GLU A 90 -3.70 9.14 -6.77
N SER A 91 -4.38 10.23 -7.16
CA SER A 91 -5.44 10.13 -8.15
C SER A 91 -4.80 9.32 -9.25
N ASP A 92 -5.29 8.10 -9.48
CA ASP A 92 -4.84 7.30 -10.60
C ASP A 92 -5.05 8.17 -11.84
N GLU A 93 -3.99 8.84 -12.31
CA GLU A 93 -4.06 9.64 -13.52
C GLU A 93 -4.24 8.60 -14.61
N TYR A 94 -5.45 8.50 -15.14
CA TYR A 94 -5.74 7.61 -16.24
C TYR A 94 -5.47 8.36 -17.53
N VAL A 95 -4.74 7.73 -18.45
CA VAL A 95 -4.71 8.16 -19.84
C VAL A 95 -5.94 7.56 -20.50
N CYS A 96 -6.89 8.40 -20.88
CA CYS A 96 -8.09 8.01 -21.62
C CYS A 96 -7.83 8.15 -23.12
N LYS A 97 -8.11 7.09 -23.89
CA LYS A 97 -8.09 7.12 -25.35
C LYS A 97 -9.43 6.63 -25.90
N VAL A 98 -9.83 7.19 -27.03
CA VAL A 98 -11.09 6.85 -27.72
C VAL A 98 -10.73 6.27 -29.08
N ALA A 99 -11.39 5.18 -29.45
CA ALA A 99 -11.25 4.57 -30.77
C ALA A 99 -12.62 4.24 -31.35
N ARG A 100 -12.71 4.33 -32.67
CA ARG A 100 -13.91 3.95 -33.44
C ARG A 100 -13.65 2.72 -34.31
N GLU A 101 -12.44 2.64 -34.87
CA GLU A 101 -12.09 1.61 -35.83
C GLU A 101 -11.55 0.33 -35.16
N PRO A 102 -11.83 -0.86 -35.72
CA PRO A 102 -11.33 -2.14 -35.20
C PRO A 102 -9.80 -2.20 -35.07
N GLU A 103 -9.09 -1.59 -36.03
CA GLU A 103 -7.63 -1.55 -36.04
C GLU A 103 -7.06 -0.69 -34.90
N GLU A 104 -7.70 0.45 -34.59
CA GLU A 104 -7.31 1.30 -33.48
C GLU A 104 -7.58 0.63 -32.13
N ILE A 105 -8.70 -0.09 -32.03
CA ILE A 105 -9.04 -0.88 -30.84
C ILE A 105 -8.00 -1.96 -30.59
N ALA A 106 -7.59 -2.70 -31.63
CA ALA A 106 -6.53 -3.72 -31.51
C ALA A 106 -5.22 -3.11 -31.01
N LYS A 107 -4.80 -1.96 -31.57
CA LYS A 107 -3.60 -1.23 -31.12
C LYS A 107 -3.68 -0.78 -29.66
N LEU A 108 -4.85 -0.34 -29.19
CA LEU A 108 -5.06 0.07 -27.79
C LEU A 108 -5.04 -1.12 -26.82
N ILE A 109 -5.59 -2.26 -27.23
CA ILE A 109 -5.57 -3.50 -26.44
C ILE A 109 -4.13 -4.04 -26.35
N GLU A 110 -3.39 -4.09 -27.46
CA GLU A 110 -1.98 -4.48 -27.48
C GLU A 110 -1.10 -3.54 -26.64
N ALA A 111 -1.42 -2.24 -26.64
CA ALA A 111 -0.76 -1.24 -25.78
C ALA A 111 -1.15 -1.37 -24.29
N GLY A 112 -2.03 -2.32 -23.92
CA GLY A 112 -2.41 -2.61 -22.55
C GLY A 112 -3.40 -1.62 -21.93
N PHE A 113 -4.26 -1.01 -22.74
CA PHE A 113 -5.40 -0.23 -22.23
C PHE A 113 -6.58 -1.15 -21.91
N GLU A 114 -7.27 -0.88 -20.81
CA GLU A 114 -8.52 -1.56 -20.42
C GLU A 114 -9.71 -0.89 -21.08
N TYR A 115 -10.63 -1.68 -21.63
CA TYR A 115 -11.92 -1.20 -22.11
C TYR A 115 -12.83 -0.81 -20.93
N VAL A 116 -13.46 0.37 -21.02
CA VAL A 116 -14.33 0.91 -19.97
C VAL A 116 -15.79 0.88 -20.39
N CYS A 117 -16.13 1.57 -21.49
CA CYS A 117 -17.50 1.68 -21.97
C CYS A 117 -17.56 2.07 -23.45
N GLU A 118 -18.73 1.90 -24.05
CA GLU A 118 -19.06 2.38 -25.38
C GLU A 118 -20.20 3.39 -25.27
N HIS A 119 -20.02 4.55 -25.91
CA HIS A 119 -21.03 5.60 -25.94
C HIS A 119 -21.04 6.25 -27.32
N ASN A 120 -22.21 6.34 -27.95
CA ASN A 120 -22.41 6.91 -29.29
C ASN A 120 -21.51 6.29 -30.39
N GLY A 121 -21.26 4.98 -30.34
CA GLY A 121 -20.42 4.26 -31.30
C GLY A 121 -18.91 4.52 -31.14
N LEU A 122 -18.50 5.17 -30.04
CA LEU A 122 -17.10 5.38 -29.66
C LEU A 122 -16.77 4.50 -28.46
N LYS A 123 -15.64 3.77 -28.52
CA LYS A 123 -15.17 2.92 -27.43
C LYS A 123 -14.10 3.65 -26.62
N PHE A 124 -14.30 3.67 -25.31
CA PHE A 124 -13.42 4.36 -24.36
C PHE A 124 -12.49 3.36 -23.67
N PHE A 125 -11.21 3.69 -23.66
CA PHE A 125 -10.16 2.89 -23.08
C PHE A 125 -9.40 3.71 -22.03
N ARG A 126 -9.00 3.07 -20.94
CA ARG A 126 -8.15 3.69 -19.89
C ARG A 126 -6.89 2.88 -19.67
N LYS A 127 -5.79 3.57 -19.38
CA LYS A 127 -4.56 2.94 -18.86
C LYS A 127 -4.06 3.76 -17.69
N ARG A 128 -3.64 3.08 -16.62
CA ARG A 128 -3.05 3.74 -15.45
C ARG A 128 -1.73 4.39 -15.88
N LYS A 129 -1.57 5.69 -15.66
CA LYS A 129 -0.30 6.38 -15.86
C LYS A 129 0.68 5.84 -14.83
N TRP A 130 1.66 5.09 -15.30
CA TRP A 130 2.81 4.75 -14.48
C TRP A 130 3.62 6.03 -14.33
N MET A 131 4.09 6.33 -13.12
CA MET A 131 5.08 7.39 -12.93
C MET A 131 6.32 7.01 -13.73
N GLU A 132 6.41 7.52 -14.95
CA GLU A 132 7.62 7.49 -15.76
C GLU A 132 8.67 8.24 -14.95
N GLY A 133 9.77 7.55 -14.65
CA GLY A 133 10.85 8.10 -13.84
C GLY A 133 11.25 9.45 -14.42
N LYS A 134 11.29 10.48 -13.56
CA LYS A 134 11.82 11.80 -13.88
C LYS A 134 13.03 11.65 -14.80
N ASP A 135 12.88 12.09 -16.03
CA ASP A 135 13.94 12.17 -17.01
C ASP A 135 15.16 12.85 -16.40
N VAL A 136 16.23 12.09 -16.28
CA VAL A 136 17.59 12.60 -16.11
C VAL A 136 18.03 13.12 -17.49
N ALA A 137 17.38 14.16 -17.97
CA ALA A 137 17.71 14.83 -19.23
C ALA A 137 17.80 16.34 -18.97
N GLY A 138 18.96 16.74 -18.46
CA GLY A 138 19.26 18.14 -18.15
C GLY A 138 20.69 18.40 -17.70
N ARG A 139 21.68 17.59 -18.14
CA ARG A 139 23.07 18.07 -18.18
C ARG A 139 23.23 18.83 -19.47
N ASN A 140 22.90 20.11 -19.41
CA ASN A 140 23.19 21.04 -20.48
C ASN A 140 24.70 21.32 -20.45
N ASN A 141 25.42 20.78 -21.43
CA ASN A 141 26.73 21.29 -21.84
C ASN A 141 26.51 22.69 -22.42
N GLY A 142 27.14 23.69 -21.82
CA GLY A 142 27.07 25.07 -22.27
C GLY A 142 28.26 25.84 -21.72
N ALA A 143 29.33 25.86 -22.50
CA ALA A 143 30.56 26.60 -22.30
C ALA A 143 30.35 28.08 -21.92
N ALA A 144 31.21 28.60 -21.05
CA ALA A 144 31.68 29.98 -21.14
C ALA A 144 33.06 30.07 -20.47
N GLY A 145 34.10 30.08 -21.29
CA GLY A 145 35.38 30.63 -20.88
C GLY A 145 35.24 32.13 -20.64
N ARG A 146 35.98 32.63 -19.65
CA ARG A 146 36.50 33.99 -19.64
C ARG A 146 37.70 34.02 -18.67
N THR A 147 38.85 34.30 -19.29
CA THR A 147 40.02 35.05 -18.80
C THR A 147 40.08 35.37 -17.32
#